data_AF-A0A920YTS1-F1
#
_entry.id   AF-A0A920YTS1-F1
#
_cell.length_a   1.000
_cell.length_b   1.000
_cell.length_c   1.000
_cell.angle_alpha   90.00
_cell.angle_beta   90.00
_cell.angle_gamma   90.00
#
_symmetry.space_group_name_H-M   'P 1'
#
loop_
_entity.id
_entity.type
_entity.pdbx_description
1 polymer ?
#
loop_
_entity_poly.entity_id
_entity_poly.type
_entity_poly.pdbx_seq_one_letter_code
_entity_poly.pdbx_strand_id
1 'polypeptide(L)'
;MKVLVLNGSPKGEYSITLQTSLYLEKRFPEHKFQFLHVGQYIRSFEKNFTAAVDAITEADLIIFSYPVYTFIAPSQLHRFIELLKASGLNVSGKYVTQITTSKHFYDVTAHKYIQENCQDLGMKYIKGLSADMDDLLTENGQKTAKEFFEYVCWSMEHDVYETIPKHAAAPKHLPVSTVAAGQDKKSGDVVIVTDCAKDDKQLNDMIERFRAVLKYKSRIVNISEYPLRGGCLGCFNCAATGKCIYKDGFDDFLRNNIQTADAIIYAFTIKDHSMGSLFKMYDDRQFCNGHRTVTMGKPTGYLISGNYPSESNLQMIIEGRSEVGGNFLAGVACDEIDPDTEIDRLAARLDYAISHKYIQPRNFYGVGGMKIFRDLIWLMRGLMKADHRFYKEHGLYDFPQKKRATALKMYLVGALISSPKLKAKIGNKMNEGMIAPYKKVLK
;
A
#
# COMPACT_ATOMS: atom_id res chain seq x y z
N MET A 1 3.54 -23.43 -21.71
CA MET A 1 3.83 -21.98 -21.72
C MET A 1 4.95 -21.66 -20.73
N LYS A 2 5.65 -20.54 -20.94
CA LYS A 2 6.61 -19.93 -20.00
C LYS A 2 5.85 -18.96 -19.09
N VAL A 3 5.78 -19.29 -17.80
CA VAL A 3 5.11 -18.48 -16.77
C VAL A 3 6.18 -17.73 -15.97
N LEU A 4 6.17 -16.40 -16.00
CA LEU A 4 7.02 -15.57 -15.17
C LEU A 4 6.28 -15.08 -13.94
N VAL A 5 6.74 -15.47 -12.76
CA VAL A 5 6.22 -14.98 -11.48
C VAL A 5 7.11 -13.84 -10.98
N LEU A 6 6.54 -12.63 -10.99
CA LEU A 6 7.13 -11.44 -10.37
C LEU A 6 6.72 -11.40 -8.90
N ASN A 7 7.58 -11.92 -8.01
CA ASN A 7 7.34 -11.92 -6.57
C ASN A 7 7.63 -10.54 -5.97
N GLY A 8 6.59 -9.74 -5.78
CA GLY A 8 6.62 -8.40 -5.20
C GLY A 8 6.78 -8.37 -3.69
N SER A 9 6.87 -9.53 -3.03
CA SER A 9 7.08 -9.59 -1.58
C SER A 9 8.52 -9.25 -1.19
N PRO A 10 8.74 -8.35 -0.22
CA PRO A 10 10.09 -8.07 0.28
C PRO A 10 10.69 -9.24 1.07
N LYS A 11 9.87 -10.26 1.39
CA LYS A 11 10.30 -11.49 2.07
C LYS A 11 10.94 -12.52 1.12
N GLY A 12 10.95 -12.27 -0.20
CA GLY A 12 11.51 -13.22 -1.18
C GLY A 12 10.85 -14.58 -1.09
N GLU A 13 11.67 -15.63 -0.96
CA GLU A 13 11.23 -17.03 -0.81
C GLU A 13 10.30 -17.30 0.38
N TYR A 14 10.33 -16.45 1.41
CA TYR A 14 9.48 -16.57 2.61
C TYR A 14 8.10 -15.89 2.46
N SER A 15 7.76 -15.46 1.25
CA SER A 15 6.46 -14.89 0.95
C SER A 15 5.36 -15.95 1.04
N ILE A 16 4.25 -15.64 1.74
CA ILE A 16 3.07 -16.51 1.79
C ILE A 16 2.40 -16.54 0.41
N THR A 17 2.24 -15.39 -0.25
CA THR A 17 1.69 -15.31 -1.61
C THR A 17 2.45 -16.20 -2.60
N LEU A 18 3.78 -16.21 -2.51
CA LEU A 18 4.62 -17.02 -3.39
C LEU A 18 4.33 -18.52 -3.23
N GLN A 19 3.92 -18.98 -2.04
CA GLN A 19 3.61 -20.39 -1.83
C GLN A 19 2.44 -20.83 -2.70
N THR A 20 1.48 -19.95 -2.99
CA THR A 20 0.40 -20.22 -3.94
C THR A 20 0.95 -20.40 -5.36
N SER A 21 1.88 -19.55 -5.81
CA SER A 21 2.51 -19.71 -7.13
C SER A 21 3.36 -20.99 -7.23
N LEU A 22 4.10 -21.35 -6.18
CA LEU A 22 4.84 -22.61 -6.10
C LEU A 22 3.92 -23.83 -6.05
N TYR A 23 2.74 -23.70 -5.45
CA TYR A 23 1.72 -24.74 -5.50
C TYR A 23 1.24 -24.96 -6.94
N LEU A 24 0.97 -23.88 -7.67
CA LEU A 24 0.55 -23.96 -9.07
C LEU A 24 1.63 -24.59 -9.96
N GLU A 25 2.91 -24.20 -9.80
CA GLU A 25 4.02 -24.84 -10.53
C GLU A 25 4.00 -26.37 -10.41
N LYS A 26 3.70 -26.91 -9.23
CA LYS A 26 3.65 -28.36 -9.00
C LYS A 26 2.40 -29.02 -9.56
N ARG A 27 1.29 -28.28 -9.65
CA ARG A 27 0.01 -28.82 -10.15
C ARG A 27 -0.13 -28.75 -11.66
N PHE A 28 0.69 -27.91 -12.31
CA PHE A 28 0.71 -27.74 -13.77
C PHE A 28 2.14 -27.96 -14.32
N PRO A 29 2.71 -29.18 -14.17
CA PRO A 29 4.09 -29.50 -14.58
C PRO A 29 4.35 -29.38 -16.10
N GLU A 30 3.31 -29.31 -16.91
CA GLU A 30 3.35 -29.05 -18.35
C GLU A 30 3.74 -27.60 -18.70
N HIS A 31 3.82 -26.71 -17.70
CA HIS A 31 4.27 -25.34 -17.88
C HIS A 31 5.60 -25.08 -17.18
N LYS A 32 6.39 -24.16 -17.74
CA LYS A 32 7.70 -23.80 -17.20
C LYS A 32 7.57 -22.52 -16.40
N PHE A 33 7.69 -22.61 -15.08
CA PHE A 33 7.68 -21.45 -14.20
C PHE A 33 9.11 -20.88 -14.02
N GLN A 34 9.19 -19.56 -13.98
CA GLN A 34 10.38 -18.80 -13.61
C GLN A 34 9.99 -17.79 -12.53
N PHE A 35 10.83 -17.61 -11.51
CA PHE A 35 10.54 -16.72 -10.40
C PHE A 35 11.58 -15.60 -10.32
N LEU A 36 11.11 -14.35 -10.30
CA LEU A 36 11.94 -13.18 -10.00
C LEU A 36 11.47 -12.54 -8.68
N HIS A 37 12.37 -12.42 -7.70
CA HIS A 37 12.08 -11.78 -6.41
C HIS A 37 12.23 -10.26 -6.48
N VAL A 38 11.39 -9.63 -7.30
CA VAL A 38 11.42 -8.19 -7.59
C VAL A 38 11.25 -7.32 -6.34
N GLY A 39 10.46 -7.78 -5.36
CA GLY A 39 10.28 -7.07 -4.08
C GLY A 39 11.54 -7.08 -3.20
N GLN A 40 12.22 -8.23 -3.10
CA GLN A 40 13.42 -8.38 -2.27
C GLN A 40 14.65 -7.71 -2.89
N TYR A 41 14.78 -7.81 -4.22
CA TYR A 41 15.95 -7.32 -4.96
C TYR A 41 15.71 -6.01 -5.72
N ILE A 42 14.71 -5.22 -5.33
CA ILE A 42 14.37 -3.98 -6.03
C ILE A 42 15.57 -3.04 -6.22
N ARG A 43 16.45 -2.93 -5.22
CA ARG A 43 17.69 -2.13 -5.31
C ARG A 43 18.71 -2.64 -6.33
N SER A 44 18.70 -3.93 -6.62
CA SER A 44 19.51 -4.50 -7.69
C SER A 44 18.90 -4.14 -9.06
N PHE A 45 17.58 -4.22 -9.18
CA PHE A 45 16.85 -3.84 -10.40
C PHE A 45 16.96 -2.35 -10.74
N GLU A 46 17.08 -1.48 -9.73
CA GLU A 46 17.37 -0.04 -9.93
C GLU A 46 18.73 0.21 -10.61
N LYS A 47 19.69 -0.70 -10.42
CA LYS A 47 21.04 -0.59 -11.01
C LYS A 47 21.12 -1.26 -12.37
N ASN A 48 20.45 -2.39 -12.52
CA ASN A 48 20.44 -3.17 -13.75
C ASN A 48 19.10 -3.90 -13.90
N PHE A 49 18.33 -3.50 -14.92
CA PHE A 49 17.02 -4.05 -15.23
C PHE A 49 17.03 -5.14 -16.32
N THR A 50 18.18 -5.42 -16.93
CA THR A 50 18.30 -6.33 -18.09
C THR A 50 17.73 -7.72 -17.79
N ALA A 51 18.05 -8.31 -16.64
CA ALA A 51 17.52 -9.64 -16.29
C ALA A 51 15.99 -9.69 -16.18
N ALA A 52 15.33 -8.58 -15.80
CA ALA A 52 13.88 -8.49 -15.80
C ALA A 52 13.35 -8.35 -17.24
N VAL A 53 14.01 -7.55 -18.08
CA VAL A 53 13.65 -7.40 -19.50
C VAL A 53 13.69 -8.74 -20.22
N ASP A 54 14.77 -9.50 -20.07
CA ASP A 54 14.94 -10.81 -20.73
C ASP A 54 13.83 -11.77 -20.30
N ALA A 55 13.59 -11.89 -18.99
CA ALA A 55 12.56 -12.77 -18.44
C ALA A 55 11.14 -12.37 -18.90
N ILE A 56 10.81 -11.07 -18.90
CA ILE A 56 9.51 -10.57 -19.34
C ILE A 56 9.32 -10.82 -20.83
N THR A 57 10.37 -10.61 -21.63
CA THR A 57 10.34 -10.83 -23.08
C THR A 57 10.03 -12.29 -23.41
N GLU A 58 10.67 -13.22 -22.71
CA GLU A 58 10.47 -14.65 -22.90
C GLU A 58 9.14 -15.20 -22.37
N ALA A 59 8.47 -14.49 -21.47
CA ALA A 59 7.25 -14.97 -20.83
C ALA A 59 6.03 -14.94 -21.76
N ASP A 60 5.25 -16.01 -21.72
CA ASP A 60 3.91 -16.08 -22.32
C ASP A 60 2.86 -15.48 -21.37
N LEU A 61 3.02 -15.76 -20.06
CA LEU A 61 2.19 -15.28 -18.96
C LEU A 61 3.06 -14.61 -17.89
N ILE A 62 2.63 -13.44 -17.41
CA ILE A 62 3.24 -12.76 -16.28
C ILE A 62 2.27 -12.81 -15.09
N ILE A 63 2.75 -13.27 -13.93
CA ILE A 63 1.99 -13.31 -12.68
C ILE A 63 2.64 -12.37 -11.67
N PHE A 64 1.94 -11.30 -11.31
CA PHE A 64 2.31 -10.48 -10.17
C PHE A 64 1.89 -11.18 -8.87
N SER A 65 2.86 -11.67 -8.08
CA SER A 65 2.61 -12.35 -6.81
C SER A 65 3.09 -11.51 -5.64
N TYR A 66 2.18 -10.94 -4.84
CA TYR A 66 2.56 -9.98 -3.79
C TYR A 66 1.58 -9.92 -2.60
N PRO A 67 2.00 -9.46 -1.41
CA PRO A 67 1.10 -9.18 -0.30
C PRO A 67 0.48 -7.78 -0.41
N VAL A 68 -0.68 -7.54 0.18
CA VAL A 68 -1.29 -6.20 0.23
C VAL A 68 -0.78 -5.43 1.45
N TYR A 69 -0.10 -4.31 1.21
CA TYR A 69 0.55 -3.47 2.23
C TYR A 69 -0.06 -2.06 2.17
N THR A 70 -0.71 -1.61 3.24
CA THR A 70 -1.36 -0.28 3.34
C THR A 70 -2.25 -0.01 2.11
N PHE A 71 -3.34 -0.74 1.98
CA PHE A 71 -4.37 -0.61 0.91
C PHE A 71 -3.94 -0.99 -0.51
N ILE A 72 -2.66 -1.20 -0.82
CA ILE A 72 -2.22 -1.41 -2.21
C ILE A 72 -0.93 -2.26 -2.27
N ALA A 73 -0.35 -2.45 -3.45
CA ALA A 73 0.89 -3.19 -3.65
C ALA A 73 2.08 -2.62 -2.82
N PRO A 74 3.08 -3.41 -2.42
CA PRO A 74 4.24 -2.91 -1.69
C PRO A 74 5.04 -1.88 -2.51
N SER A 75 5.66 -0.92 -1.82
CA SER A 75 6.48 0.13 -2.44
C SER A 75 7.57 -0.40 -3.38
N GLN A 76 8.14 -1.55 -3.07
CA GLN A 76 9.12 -2.21 -3.93
C GLN A 76 8.51 -2.61 -5.29
N LEU A 77 7.24 -3.02 -5.30
CA LEU A 77 6.53 -3.36 -6.53
C LEU A 77 6.11 -2.11 -7.31
N HIS A 78 5.74 -1.02 -6.62
CA HIS A 78 5.55 0.28 -7.27
C HIS A 78 6.82 0.71 -8.01
N ARG A 79 7.96 0.62 -7.34
CA ARG A 79 9.25 0.95 -7.94
C ARG A 79 9.60 0.04 -9.13
N PHE A 80 9.24 -1.24 -9.07
CA PHE A 80 9.45 -2.14 -10.20
C PHE A 80 8.61 -1.76 -11.43
N ILE A 81 7.36 -1.31 -11.24
CA ILE A 81 6.50 -0.83 -12.32
C ILE A 81 7.08 0.44 -12.96
N GLU A 82 7.56 1.40 -12.14
CA GLU A 82 8.25 2.59 -12.64
C GLU A 82 9.46 2.20 -13.53
N LEU A 83 10.27 1.23 -13.08
CA LEU A 83 11.41 0.72 -13.85
C LEU A 83 10.97 0.01 -15.14
N LEU A 84 9.88 -0.75 -15.10
CA LEU A 84 9.32 -1.41 -16.28
C LEU A 84 8.89 -0.37 -17.32
N LYS A 85 8.11 0.64 -16.93
CA LYS A 85 7.69 1.72 -17.83
C LYS A 85 8.89 2.51 -18.36
N ALA A 86 9.87 2.84 -17.51
CA ALA A 86 11.07 3.56 -17.90
C ALA A 86 12.01 2.76 -18.82
N SER A 87 11.93 1.42 -18.82
CA SER A 87 12.77 0.57 -19.67
C SER A 87 12.45 0.69 -21.16
N GLY A 88 11.26 1.18 -21.52
CA GLY A 88 10.80 1.22 -22.91
C GLY A 88 10.47 -0.16 -23.51
N LEU A 89 10.47 -1.22 -22.71
CA LEU A 89 10.12 -2.57 -23.15
C LEU A 89 8.66 -2.61 -23.63
N ASN A 90 8.45 -3.02 -24.88
CA ASN A 90 7.11 -3.26 -25.40
C ASN A 90 6.57 -4.59 -24.85
N VAL A 91 5.57 -4.50 -23.97
CA VAL A 91 4.85 -5.66 -23.40
C VAL A 91 3.40 -5.75 -23.89
N SER A 92 3.01 -4.94 -24.87
CA SER A 92 1.66 -4.94 -25.42
C SER A 92 1.29 -6.33 -25.95
N GLY A 93 0.08 -6.79 -25.62
CA GLY A 93 -0.42 -8.11 -26.00
C GLY A 93 0.05 -9.26 -25.11
N LYS A 94 1.00 -9.08 -24.20
CA LYS A 94 1.37 -10.12 -23.22
C LYS A 94 0.24 -10.34 -22.23
N TYR A 95 0.01 -11.60 -21.85
CA TYR A 95 -0.96 -11.92 -20.80
C TYR A 95 -0.39 -11.65 -19.43
N VAL A 96 -1.26 -11.14 -18.57
CA VAL A 96 -0.91 -10.84 -17.19
C VAL A 96 -2.05 -11.19 -16.26
N THR A 97 -1.70 -11.71 -15.09
CA THR A 97 -2.63 -11.88 -13.97
C THR A 97 -1.89 -11.58 -12.67
N GLN A 98 -2.58 -11.77 -11.55
CA GLN A 98 -2.02 -11.53 -10.23
C GLN A 98 -2.53 -12.51 -9.19
N ILE A 99 -1.71 -12.71 -8.17
CA ILE A 99 -2.05 -13.47 -6.97
C ILE A 99 -1.70 -12.59 -5.79
N THR A 100 -2.65 -12.38 -4.88
CA THR A 100 -2.41 -11.66 -3.64
C THR A 100 -2.81 -12.49 -2.44
N THR A 101 -2.08 -12.34 -1.34
CA THR A 101 -2.56 -12.77 -0.03
C THR A 101 -2.71 -11.56 0.88
N SER A 102 -3.87 -11.44 1.50
CA SER A 102 -4.16 -10.44 2.53
C SER A 102 -5.09 -11.06 3.58
N LYS A 103 -5.70 -10.25 4.44
CA LYS A 103 -6.87 -10.66 5.24
C LYS A 103 -8.16 -10.10 4.62
N HIS A 104 -8.21 -10.05 3.29
CA HIS A 104 -9.18 -9.33 2.46
C HIS A 104 -9.30 -7.84 2.80
N PHE A 105 -8.22 -7.25 3.32
CA PHE A 105 -8.17 -5.84 3.64
C PHE A 105 -7.81 -5.05 2.38
N TYR A 106 -8.81 -4.41 1.76
CA TYR A 106 -8.63 -3.56 0.57
C TYR A 106 -7.76 -4.22 -0.51
N ASP A 107 -7.91 -5.52 -0.72
CA ASP A 107 -7.21 -6.24 -1.78
C ASP A 107 -7.69 -5.80 -3.16
N VAL A 108 -8.96 -5.39 -3.29
CA VAL A 108 -9.53 -4.84 -4.52
C VAL A 108 -8.73 -3.66 -5.07
N THR A 109 -8.24 -2.74 -4.22
CA THR A 109 -7.47 -1.57 -4.65
C THR A 109 -6.06 -1.94 -5.09
N ALA A 110 -5.48 -2.97 -4.47
CA ALA A 110 -4.22 -3.56 -4.90
C ALA A 110 -4.34 -4.22 -6.28
N HIS A 111 -5.42 -5.00 -6.48
CA HIS A 111 -5.70 -5.65 -7.76
C HIS A 111 -5.91 -4.63 -8.87
N LYS A 112 -6.72 -3.61 -8.59
CA LYS A 112 -7.02 -2.56 -9.56
C LYS A 112 -5.77 -1.78 -9.96
N TYR A 113 -4.86 -1.51 -9.04
CA TYR A 113 -3.57 -0.85 -9.33
C TYR A 113 -2.70 -1.64 -10.33
N ILE A 114 -2.54 -2.95 -10.13
CA ILE A 114 -1.78 -3.78 -11.07
C ILE A 114 -2.48 -3.86 -12.41
N GLN A 115 -3.82 -4.01 -12.42
CA GLN A 115 -4.59 -4.02 -13.64
C GLN A 115 -4.39 -2.74 -14.45
N GLU A 116 -4.61 -1.57 -13.84
CA GLU A 116 -4.50 -0.26 -14.50
C GLU A 116 -3.10 -0.06 -15.10
N ASN A 117 -2.05 -0.29 -14.31
CA ASN A 117 -0.67 -0.15 -14.78
C ASN A 117 -0.26 -1.11 -15.89
N CYS A 118 -0.81 -2.33 -15.91
CA CYS A 118 -0.54 -3.28 -16.98
C CYS A 118 -1.33 -2.92 -18.25
N GLN A 119 -2.56 -2.41 -18.09
CA GLN A 119 -3.40 -2.01 -19.22
C GLN A 119 -2.89 -0.71 -19.88
N ASP A 120 -2.26 0.21 -19.13
CA ASP A 120 -1.46 1.32 -19.69
C ASP A 120 -0.42 0.85 -20.70
N LEU A 121 0.19 -0.32 -20.42
CA LEU A 121 1.21 -0.94 -21.26
C LEU A 121 0.63 -1.87 -22.35
N GLY A 122 -0.70 -1.87 -22.53
CA GLY A 122 -1.40 -2.69 -23.52
C GLY A 122 -1.41 -4.19 -23.22
N MET A 123 -1.16 -4.59 -21.96
CA MET A 123 -1.16 -6.01 -21.58
C MET A 123 -2.60 -6.57 -21.48
N LYS A 124 -2.75 -7.85 -21.80
CA LYS A 124 -4.01 -8.60 -21.74
C LYS A 124 -4.23 -9.11 -20.31
N TYR A 125 -4.92 -8.31 -19.50
CA TYR A 125 -5.12 -8.61 -18.09
C TYR A 125 -6.25 -9.63 -17.85
N ILE A 126 -5.94 -10.70 -17.12
CA ILE A 126 -6.89 -11.72 -16.65
C ILE A 126 -7.06 -11.53 -15.14
N LYS A 127 -8.31 -11.46 -14.68
CA LYS A 127 -8.67 -11.21 -13.28
C LYS A 127 -7.93 -12.16 -12.33
N GLY A 128 -7.25 -11.58 -11.34
CA GLY A 128 -6.38 -12.29 -10.42
C GLY A 128 -7.08 -13.02 -9.26
N LEU A 129 -6.29 -13.82 -8.55
CA LEU A 129 -6.68 -14.51 -7.33
C LEU A 129 -6.42 -13.63 -6.10
N SER A 130 -7.48 -13.28 -5.37
CA SER A 130 -7.34 -12.70 -4.03
C SER A 130 -7.60 -13.75 -2.96
N ALA A 131 -6.58 -14.09 -2.19
CA ALA A 131 -6.64 -15.11 -1.15
C ALA A 131 -6.48 -14.50 0.25
N ASP A 132 -7.11 -15.12 1.24
CA ASP A 132 -6.70 -14.97 2.63
C ASP A 132 -5.32 -15.61 2.82
N MET A 133 -4.54 -15.11 3.79
CA MET A 133 -3.25 -15.69 4.16
C MET A 133 -3.30 -17.21 4.38
N ASP A 134 -4.38 -17.74 4.96
CA ASP A 134 -4.48 -19.15 5.36
C ASP A 134 -5.15 -20.05 4.31
N ASP A 135 -5.68 -19.50 3.20
CA ASP A 135 -6.52 -20.24 2.25
C ASP A 135 -5.84 -21.49 1.68
N LEU A 136 -4.57 -21.37 1.28
CA LEU A 136 -3.82 -22.49 0.70
C LEU A 136 -3.66 -23.68 1.67
N LEU A 137 -3.83 -23.44 2.98
CA LEU A 137 -3.79 -24.50 3.99
C LEU A 137 -5.06 -25.34 4.05
N THR A 138 -6.08 -24.99 3.27
CA THR A 138 -7.37 -25.68 3.20
C THR A 138 -7.57 -26.37 1.85
N GLU A 139 -8.34 -27.45 1.82
CA GLU A 139 -8.71 -28.14 0.57
C GLU A 139 -9.46 -27.20 -0.38
N ASN A 140 -10.36 -26.36 0.15
CA ASN A 140 -11.11 -25.41 -0.66
C ASN A 140 -10.22 -24.32 -1.26
N GLY A 141 -9.26 -23.78 -0.51
CA GLY A 141 -8.33 -22.78 -1.05
C GLY A 141 -7.36 -23.36 -2.08
N GLN A 142 -6.92 -24.62 -1.90
CA GLN A 142 -6.16 -25.36 -2.91
C GLN A 142 -6.97 -25.57 -4.20
N LYS A 143 -8.23 -26.00 -4.06
CA LYS A 143 -9.16 -26.13 -5.19
C LYS A 143 -9.35 -24.80 -5.91
N THR A 144 -9.61 -23.72 -5.16
CA THR A 144 -9.78 -22.36 -5.69
C THR A 144 -8.54 -21.90 -6.47
N ALA A 145 -7.33 -22.15 -5.94
CA ALA A 145 -6.10 -21.80 -6.63
C ALA A 145 -5.94 -22.58 -7.95
N LYS A 146 -6.26 -23.88 -7.96
CA LYS A 146 -6.21 -24.71 -9.17
C LYS A 146 -7.21 -24.22 -10.23
N GLU A 147 -8.47 -24.04 -9.84
CA GLU A 147 -9.53 -23.57 -10.74
C GLU A 147 -9.24 -22.18 -11.29
N PHE A 148 -8.64 -21.29 -10.47
CA PHE A 148 -8.14 -19.99 -10.93
C PHE A 148 -7.12 -20.14 -12.06
N PHE A 149 -6.12 -21.01 -11.90
CA PHE A 149 -5.07 -21.15 -12.91
C PHE A 149 -5.58 -21.87 -14.17
N GLU A 150 -6.50 -22.84 -14.03
CA GLU A 150 -7.23 -23.43 -15.17
C GLU A 150 -7.99 -22.36 -15.96
N TYR A 151 -8.66 -21.42 -15.27
CA TYR A 151 -9.32 -20.28 -15.90
C TYR A 151 -8.33 -19.35 -16.62
N VAL A 152 -7.14 -19.12 -16.06
CA VAL A 152 -6.07 -18.34 -16.71
C VAL A 152 -5.61 -19.03 -18.00
N CYS A 153 -5.33 -20.34 -17.96
CA CYS A 153 -4.93 -21.09 -19.15
C CYS A 153 -6.02 -21.06 -20.23
N TRP A 154 -7.27 -21.32 -19.85
CA TRP A 154 -8.41 -21.24 -20.77
C TRP A 154 -8.53 -19.83 -21.39
N SER A 155 -8.38 -18.78 -20.58
CA SER A 155 -8.44 -17.39 -21.04
C SER A 155 -7.36 -17.09 -22.07
N MET A 156 -6.13 -17.58 -21.86
CA MET A 156 -5.03 -17.40 -22.82
C MET A 156 -5.25 -18.16 -24.13
N GLU A 157 -5.78 -19.38 -24.06
CA GLU A 157 -6.09 -20.21 -25.23
C GLU A 157 -7.20 -19.60 -26.11
N HIS A 158 -8.16 -18.90 -25.49
CA HIS A 158 -9.34 -18.36 -26.15
C HIS A 158 -9.28 -16.85 -26.41
N ASP A 159 -8.16 -16.20 -26.12
CA ASP A 159 -8.00 -14.75 -26.21
C ASP A 159 -9.01 -13.93 -25.40
N VAL A 160 -9.33 -14.41 -24.20
CA VAL A 160 -10.27 -13.78 -23.27
C VAL A 160 -9.50 -13.01 -22.19
N TYR A 161 -9.76 -11.71 -22.07
CA TYR A 161 -9.14 -10.83 -21.08
C TYR A 161 -10.03 -9.63 -20.80
N GLU A 162 -9.75 -8.92 -19.71
CA GLU A 162 -10.46 -7.68 -19.35
C GLU A 162 -10.25 -6.62 -20.45
N THR A 163 -11.32 -5.92 -20.80
CA THR A 163 -11.26 -4.88 -21.83
C THR A 163 -10.16 -3.87 -21.50
N ILE A 164 -9.26 -3.64 -22.44
CA ILE A 164 -8.22 -2.61 -22.34
C ILE A 164 -8.92 -1.25 -22.48
N PRO A 165 -8.94 -0.42 -21.43
CA PRO A 165 -9.62 0.87 -21.49
C PRO A 165 -8.97 1.78 -22.54
N LYS A 166 -9.78 2.66 -23.15
CA LYS A 166 -9.20 3.81 -23.85
C LYS A 166 -8.43 4.64 -22.82
N HIS A 167 -7.25 5.13 -23.22
CA HIS A 167 -6.43 5.94 -22.33
C HIS A 167 -7.25 7.12 -21.79
N ALA A 168 -7.15 7.37 -20.49
CA ALA A 168 -7.74 8.56 -19.90
C ALA A 168 -7.17 9.80 -20.59
N ALA A 169 -7.97 10.87 -20.63
CA ALA A 169 -7.47 12.15 -21.12
C ALA A 169 -6.23 12.56 -20.31
N ALA A 170 -5.20 13.04 -21.02
CA ALA A 170 -4.01 13.56 -20.39
C ALA A 170 -4.37 14.64 -19.35
N PRO A 171 -3.65 14.72 -18.22
CA PRO A 171 -3.91 15.71 -17.19
C PRO A 171 -3.77 17.12 -17.76
N LYS A 172 -4.70 18.00 -17.39
CA LYS A 172 -4.76 19.37 -17.92
C LYS A 172 -3.80 20.32 -17.23
N HIS A 173 -3.49 20.06 -15.96
CA HIS A 173 -2.64 20.91 -15.14
C HIS A 173 -3.03 22.40 -15.22
N LEU A 174 -4.29 22.69 -14.90
CA LEU A 174 -4.79 24.06 -14.91
C LEU A 174 -3.97 24.92 -13.94
N PRO A 175 -3.59 26.13 -14.36
CA PRO A 175 -2.76 27.00 -13.53
C PRO A 175 -3.52 27.43 -12.27
N VAL A 176 -2.75 27.64 -11.21
CA VAL A 176 -3.23 28.11 -9.91
C VAL A 176 -2.93 29.61 -9.79
N SER A 177 -3.91 30.42 -9.39
CA SER A 177 -3.68 31.85 -9.20
C SER A 177 -2.96 32.14 -7.89
N THR A 178 -2.11 33.16 -7.90
CA THR A 178 -1.44 33.64 -6.70
C THR A 178 -2.40 34.45 -5.83
N VAL A 179 -2.35 34.21 -4.51
CA VAL A 179 -3.14 34.94 -3.51
C VAL A 179 -2.18 35.60 -2.52
N ALA A 180 -2.41 36.88 -2.22
CA ALA A 180 -1.64 37.56 -1.19
C ALA A 180 -1.90 36.90 0.17
N ALA A 181 -0.84 36.54 0.89
CA ALA A 181 -0.97 36.00 2.24
C ALA A 181 -1.68 37.02 3.14
N GLY A 182 -2.74 36.60 3.82
CA GLY A 182 -3.42 37.43 4.80
C GLY A 182 -2.46 37.92 5.90
N GLN A 183 -2.64 39.16 6.35
CA GLN A 183 -1.79 39.77 7.39
C GLN A 183 -2.11 39.29 8.81
N ASP A 184 -3.15 38.47 8.97
CA ASP A 184 -3.58 37.97 10.27
C ASP A 184 -2.56 37.01 10.88
N LYS A 185 -2.38 37.10 12.20
CA LYS A 185 -1.55 36.15 12.96
C LYS A 185 -2.19 34.77 12.92
N LYS A 186 -1.59 33.84 12.17
CA LYS A 186 -1.99 32.43 12.13
C LYS A 186 -1.58 31.68 13.41
N SER A 187 -2.44 30.81 13.93
CA SER A 187 -2.17 29.88 15.04
C SER A 187 -2.35 28.42 14.58
N GLY A 188 -2.12 27.44 15.47
CA GLY A 188 -2.13 26.01 15.14
C GLY A 188 -0.95 25.53 14.28
N ASP A 189 -0.97 24.26 13.89
CA ASP A 189 0.04 23.60 13.05
C ASP A 189 -0.60 22.66 12.02
N VAL A 190 -0.51 22.99 10.74
CA VAL A 190 -0.88 22.11 9.62
C VAL A 190 0.40 21.62 8.93
N VAL A 191 0.60 20.31 8.90
CA VAL A 191 1.74 19.73 8.17
C VAL A 191 1.33 19.39 6.74
N ILE A 192 2.11 19.84 5.77
CA ILE A 192 1.98 19.46 4.36
C ILE A 192 3.08 18.44 4.06
N VAL A 193 2.72 17.17 3.92
CA VAL A 193 3.62 16.09 3.54
C VAL A 193 3.63 15.99 2.02
N THR A 194 4.80 16.07 1.40
CA THR A 194 4.92 16.09 -0.08
C THR A 194 6.16 15.38 -0.58
N ASP A 195 6.15 14.92 -1.83
CA ASP A 195 7.33 14.48 -2.59
C ASP A 195 7.67 15.45 -3.74
N CYS A 196 7.17 16.69 -3.68
CA CYS A 196 7.36 17.72 -4.70
C CYS A 196 8.84 17.84 -5.09
N ALA A 197 9.12 17.64 -6.38
CA ALA A 197 10.45 17.86 -6.93
C ALA A 197 10.77 19.37 -6.98
N LYS A 198 12.05 19.73 -7.00
CA LYS A 198 12.48 21.14 -7.03
C LYS A 198 12.02 21.89 -8.28
N ASP A 199 11.79 21.16 -9.36
CA ASP A 199 11.34 21.63 -10.66
C ASP A 199 9.84 21.39 -10.93
N ASP A 200 9.11 20.77 -10.00
CA ASP A 200 7.66 20.60 -10.10
C ASP A 200 6.93 21.89 -9.72
N LYS A 201 6.87 22.81 -10.69
CA LYS A 201 6.22 24.12 -10.51
C LYS A 201 4.74 23.98 -10.20
N GLN A 202 4.04 23.03 -10.82
CA GLN A 202 2.59 22.92 -10.71
C GLN A 202 2.17 22.51 -9.30
N LEU A 203 2.74 21.44 -8.76
CA LEU A 203 2.42 21.00 -7.40
C LEU A 203 2.87 22.05 -6.37
N ASN A 204 4.01 22.69 -6.60
CA ASN A 204 4.49 23.78 -5.74
C ASN A 204 3.52 24.98 -5.73
N ASP A 205 2.98 25.39 -6.88
CA ASP A 205 2.01 26.48 -6.99
C ASP A 205 0.70 26.14 -6.23
N MET A 206 0.23 24.88 -6.31
CA MET A 206 -0.91 24.40 -5.51
C MET A 206 -0.64 24.48 -4.00
N ILE A 207 0.55 24.04 -3.57
CA ILE A 207 0.98 24.09 -2.16
C ILE A 207 1.03 25.54 -1.67
N GLU A 208 1.65 26.44 -2.43
CA GLU A 208 1.80 27.84 -2.02
C GLU A 208 0.45 28.57 -1.98
N ARG A 209 -0.46 28.30 -2.94
CA ARG A 209 -1.83 28.82 -2.84
C ARG A 209 -2.53 28.32 -1.59
N PHE A 210 -2.50 27.01 -1.33
CA PHE A 210 -3.14 26.45 -0.14
C PHE A 210 -2.62 27.13 1.14
N ARG A 211 -1.29 27.32 1.25
CA ARG A 211 -0.67 28.01 2.38
C ARG A 211 -1.09 29.48 2.48
N ALA A 212 -1.30 30.16 1.36
CA ALA A 212 -1.76 31.55 1.33
C ALA A 212 -3.17 31.68 1.92
N VAL A 213 -4.11 30.80 1.51
CA VAL A 213 -5.53 30.86 1.91
C VAL A 213 -5.84 30.18 3.25
N LEU A 214 -4.93 29.33 3.75
CA LEU A 214 -5.08 28.65 5.03
C LEU A 214 -5.01 29.62 6.22
N LYS A 215 -5.92 29.50 7.20
CA LYS A 215 -5.94 30.35 8.42
C LYS A 215 -4.93 29.95 9.51
N TYR A 216 -4.30 28.79 9.35
CA TYR A 216 -3.40 28.17 10.32
C TYR A 216 -1.94 28.29 9.88
N LYS A 217 -0.99 28.19 10.82
CA LYS A 217 0.42 28.04 10.42
C LYS A 217 0.57 26.71 9.69
N SER A 218 1.38 26.73 8.64
CA SER A 218 1.68 25.54 7.85
C SER A 218 3.18 25.32 7.78
N ARG A 219 3.60 24.06 7.77
CA ARG A 219 4.99 23.67 7.49
C ARG A 219 5.04 22.52 6.50
N ILE A 220 6.07 22.54 5.64
CA ILE A 220 6.28 21.53 4.60
C ILE A 220 7.23 20.47 5.13
N VAL A 221 6.87 19.21 4.92
CA VAL A 221 7.72 18.04 5.14
C VAL A 221 7.87 17.35 3.80
N ASN A 222 8.98 17.64 3.11
CA ASN A 222 9.28 17.01 1.84
C ASN A 222 9.96 15.65 2.08
N ILE A 223 9.24 14.55 1.82
CA ILE A 223 9.75 13.19 2.06
C ILE A 223 10.84 12.78 1.07
N SER A 224 11.01 13.50 -0.04
CA SER A 224 12.13 13.28 -0.98
C SER A 224 13.49 13.67 -0.39
N GLU A 225 13.49 14.58 0.59
CA GLU A 225 14.70 15.01 1.30
C GLU A 225 15.05 14.08 2.46
N TYR A 226 14.12 13.21 2.86
CA TYR A 226 14.34 12.26 3.94
C TYR A 226 15.07 11.01 3.43
N PRO A 227 16.16 10.56 4.08
CA PRO A 227 17.00 9.46 3.59
C PRO A 227 16.39 8.08 3.89
N LEU A 228 15.22 7.77 3.32
CA LEU A 228 14.57 6.46 3.44
C LEU A 228 15.50 5.36 2.93
N ARG A 229 15.87 4.42 3.83
CA ARG A 229 16.74 3.29 3.47
C ARG A 229 16.02 2.13 2.77
N GLY A 230 14.76 2.30 2.38
CA GLY A 230 13.94 1.28 1.73
C GLY A 230 12.56 1.12 2.38
N GLY A 231 11.69 0.35 1.71
CA GLY A 231 10.32 0.06 2.14
C GLY A 231 10.20 -1.00 3.23
N CYS A 232 8.99 -1.27 3.71
CA CYS A 232 8.75 -2.29 4.74
C CYS A 232 9.23 -3.68 4.27
N LEU A 233 9.87 -4.43 5.17
CA LEU A 233 10.35 -5.79 4.88
C LEU A 233 9.39 -6.91 5.33
N GLY A 234 8.26 -6.55 5.96
CA GLY A 234 7.37 -7.54 6.59
C GLY A 234 8.03 -8.36 7.71
N CYS A 235 9.14 -7.89 8.28
CA CYS A 235 9.95 -8.68 9.21
C CYS A 235 9.34 -8.87 10.61
N PHE A 236 8.25 -8.17 10.94
CA PHE A 236 7.57 -8.16 12.24
C PHE A 236 8.43 -7.75 13.46
N ASN A 237 9.65 -7.27 13.26
CA ASN A 237 10.52 -6.81 14.34
C ASN A 237 9.93 -5.66 15.16
N CYS A 238 9.13 -4.80 14.51
CA CYS A 238 8.40 -3.71 15.15
C CYS A 238 7.11 -4.15 15.85
N ALA A 239 6.60 -5.37 15.64
CA ALA A 239 5.27 -5.76 16.15
C ALA A 239 5.15 -5.71 17.69
N ALA A 240 6.25 -5.98 18.40
CA ALA A 240 6.27 -5.95 19.86
C ALA A 240 6.50 -4.54 20.45
N THR A 241 7.39 -3.76 19.83
CA THR A 241 7.95 -2.52 20.40
C THR A 241 7.53 -1.25 19.65
N GLY A 242 7.06 -1.37 18.42
CA GLY A 242 6.82 -0.26 17.50
C GLY A 242 8.08 0.40 16.95
N LYS A 243 9.26 -0.23 17.09
CA LYS A 243 10.54 0.29 16.56
C LYS A 243 10.99 -0.52 15.34
N CYS A 244 11.26 0.18 14.24
CA CYS A 244 11.67 -0.43 12.98
C CYS A 244 13.12 -0.96 13.06
N ILE A 245 13.48 -1.90 12.17
CA ILE A 245 14.88 -2.35 12.05
C ILE A 245 15.77 -1.33 11.34
N TYR A 246 15.15 -0.46 10.54
CA TYR A 246 15.85 0.59 9.84
C TYR A 246 16.37 1.60 10.88
N LYS A 247 17.65 1.95 10.75
CA LYS A 247 18.36 2.90 11.63
C LYS A 247 18.49 4.28 10.99
N ASP A 248 17.49 4.67 10.19
CA ASP A 248 17.43 5.99 9.54
C ASP A 248 16.72 7.05 10.39
N GLY A 249 16.09 6.66 11.51
CA GLY A 249 15.41 7.58 12.43
C GLY A 249 13.94 7.84 12.08
N PHE A 250 13.36 7.05 11.17
CA PHE A 250 12.03 7.31 10.61
C PHE A 250 10.94 7.36 11.67
N ASP A 251 11.03 6.49 12.68
CA ASP A 251 10.02 6.42 13.74
C ASP A 251 9.92 7.75 14.53
N ASP A 252 11.05 8.41 14.77
CA ASP A 252 11.11 9.67 15.51
C ASP A 252 10.78 10.85 14.59
N PHE A 253 11.23 10.80 13.33
CA PHE A 253 10.82 11.74 12.30
C PHE A 253 9.30 11.81 12.17
N LEU A 254 8.64 10.66 12.03
CA LEU A 254 7.19 10.54 11.91
C LEU A 254 6.46 11.11 13.14
N ARG A 255 6.90 10.73 14.34
CA ARG A 255 6.30 11.17 15.61
C ARG A 255 6.42 12.67 15.82
N ASN A 256 7.60 13.23 15.60
CA ASN A 256 7.90 14.60 16.00
C ASN A 256 7.54 15.62 14.91
N ASN A 257 7.57 15.21 13.63
CA ASN A 257 7.36 16.11 12.50
C ASN A 257 6.02 15.90 11.79
N ILE A 258 5.26 14.84 12.06
CA ILE A 258 3.98 14.63 11.35
C ILE A 258 2.86 14.40 12.37
N GLN A 259 3.07 13.50 13.33
CA GLN A 259 2.05 13.17 14.34
C GLN A 259 1.79 14.27 15.37
N THR A 260 2.52 15.38 15.37
CA THR A 260 2.30 16.50 16.28
C THR A 260 1.34 17.56 15.73
N ALA A 261 1.08 17.57 14.41
CA ALA A 261 0.26 18.60 13.76
C ALA A 261 -1.23 18.52 14.12
N ASP A 262 -1.95 19.62 14.08
CA ASP A 262 -3.42 19.66 14.26
C ASP A 262 -4.14 19.01 13.08
N ALA A 263 -3.59 19.14 11.87
CA ALA A 263 -4.10 18.53 10.64
C ALA A 263 -2.96 18.18 9.66
N ILE A 264 -3.25 17.29 8.71
CA ILE A 264 -2.28 16.81 7.70
C ILE A 264 -2.82 17.02 6.29
N ILE A 265 -1.99 17.57 5.41
CA ILE A 265 -2.24 17.63 3.97
C ILE A 265 -1.21 16.77 3.27
N TYR A 266 -1.66 15.90 2.38
CA TYR A 266 -0.78 15.14 1.49
C TYR A 266 -0.79 15.78 0.10
N ALA A 267 0.37 16.21 -0.38
CA ALA A 267 0.52 16.87 -1.66
C ALA A 267 1.43 16.07 -2.59
N PHE A 268 0.90 15.61 -3.74
CA PHE A 268 1.64 14.78 -4.68
C PHE A 268 1.15 14.95 -6.12
N THR A 269 2.00 14.57 -7.06
CA THR A 269 1.65 14.42 -8.47
C THR A 269 1.32 12.96 -8.75
N ILE A 270 0.20 12.67 -9.41
CA ILE A 270 -0.21 11.29 -9.72
C ILE A 270 0.88 10.63 -10.58
N LYS A 271 1.32 9.45 -10.14
CA LYS A 271 2.28 8.59 -10.85
C LYS A 271 1.72 7.19 -10.86
N ASP A 272 1.55 6.62 -12.05
CA ASP A 272 1.20 5.21 -12.22
C ASP A 272 -0.09 4.81 -11.47
N HIS A 273 -1.14 5.63 -11.58
CA HIS A 273 -2.42 5.46 -10.86
C HIS A 273 -2.29 5.49 -9.32
N SER A 274 -1.24 6.13 -8.81
CA SER A 274 -0.94 6.20 -7.37
C SER A 274 -0.19 7.49 -6.98
N MET A 275 0.27 7.54 -5.73
CA MET A 275 1.08 8.63 -5.18
C MET A 275 2.58 8.49 -5.54
N GLY A 276 2.96 7.47 -6.32
CA GLY A 276 4.35 7.12 -6.64
C GLY A 276 5.03 6.22 -5.59
N SER A 277 6.14 5.60 -5.98
CA SER A 277 6.86 4.64 -5.13
C SER A 277 7.43 5.24 -3.85
N LEU A 278 7.82 6.51 -3.86
CA LEU A 278 8.38 7.21 -2.70
C LEU A 278 7.33 7.44 -1.61
N PHE A 279 6.16 7.96 -1.98
CA PHE A 279 5.03 8.07 -1.04
C PHE A 279 4.60 6.71 -0.53
N LYS A 280 4.54 5.71 -1.41
CA LYS A 280 4.22 4.35 -0.98
C LYS A 280 5.27 3.79 -0.02
N MET A 281 6.54 4.14 -0.21
CA MET A 281 7.62 3.75 0.71
C MET A 281 7.43 4.43 2.07
N TYR A 282 7.11 5.72 2.09
CA TYR A 282 6.74 6.44 3.30
C TYR A 282 5.56 5.76 4.02
N ASP A 283 4.51 5.39 3.30
CA ASP A 283 3.34 4.71 3.84
C ASP A 283 3.63 3.31 4.38
N ASP A 284 4.42 2.52 3.65
CA ASP A 284 4.87 1.20 4.11
C ASP A 284 5.72 1.33 5.37
N ARG A 285 6.54 2.39 5.47
CA ARG A 285 7.40 2.58 6.63
C ARG A 285 6.63 2.93 7.90
N GLN A 286 5.38 3.35 7.78
CA GLN A 286 4.45 3.53 8.90
C GLN A 286 3.99 2.20 9.54
N PHE A 287 4.28 1.02 8.95
CA PHE A 287 4.03 -0.28 9.60
C PHE A 287 4.74 -0.43 10.96
N CYS A 288 5.72 0.41 11.31
CA CYS A 288 6.24 0.46 12.68
C CYS A 288 5.16 0.83 13.71
N ASN A 289 4.12 1.55 13.30
CA ASN A 289 2.91 1.78 14.10
C ASN A 289 1.87 0.66 13.98
N GLY A 290 2.05 -0.31 13.10
CA GLY A 290 1.12 -1.42 12.92
C GLY A 290 -0.23 -0.94 12.43
N HIS A 291 -1.29 -1.40 13.10
CA HIS A 291 -2.69 -1.04 12.83
C HIS A 291 -3.17 0.10 13.75
N ARG A 292 -2.22 0.89 14.27
CA ARG A 292 -2.44 2.15 14.99
C ARG A 292 -2.18 3.25 13.99
N THR A 293 -3.21 3.67 13.26
CA THR A 293 -3.09 4.64 12.17
C THR A 293 -2.35 5.89 12.69
N VAL A 294 -1.28 6.26 12.00
CA VAL A 294 -0.33 7.30 12.46
C VAL A 294 -1.01 8.62 12.72
N THR A 295 -1.98 8.93 11.87
CA THR A 295 -2.69 10.21 11.84
C THR A 295 -4.07 10.11 12.47
N MET A 296 -4.37 9.03 13.21
CA MET A 296 -5.71 8.69 13.68
C MET A 296 -6.47 9.90 14.24
N GLY A 297 -7.70 10.11 13.75
CA GLY A 297 -8.60 11.16 14.25
C GLY A 297 -8.29 12.59 13.78
N LYS A 298 -7.15 12.82 13.09
CA LYS A 298 -6.77 14.16 12.64
C LYS A 298 -7.47 14.56 11.35
N PRO A 299 -7.95 15.81 11.21
CA PRO A 299 -8.38 16.33 9.92
C PRO A 299 -7.28 16.13 8.86
N THR A 300 -7.67 15.60 7.70
CA THR A 300 -6.76 15.25 6.61
C THR A 300 -7.29 15.79 5.28
N GLY A 301 -6.40 16.22 4.40
CA GLY A 301 -6.76 16.68 3.05
C GLY A 301 -5.68 16.36 2.03
N TYR A 302 -6.00 16.56 0.76
CA TYR A 302 -5.10 16.22 -0.34
C TYR A 302 -5.02 17.35 -1.38
N LEU A 303 -3.80 17.63 -1.85
CA LEU A 303 -3.51 18.45 -3.03
C LEU A 303 -2.94 17.52 -4.09
N ILE A 304 -3.60 17.37 -5.22
CA ILE A 304 -3.23 16.39 -6.24
C ILE A 304 -3.02 17.07 -7.58
N SER A 305 -1.79 17.01 -8.08
CA SER A 305 -1.49 17.38 -9.47
C SER A 305 -1.74 16.16 -10.37
N GLY A 306 -2.62 16.32 -11.37
CA GLY A 306 -3.01 15.29 -12.34
C GLY A 306 -4.51 14.97 -12.34
N ASN A 307 -4.90 14.04 -13.24
CA ASN A 307 -6.30 13.72 -13.54
C ASN A 307 -7.02 12.87 -12.48
N TYR A 308 -7.09 13.36 -11.24
CA TYR A 308 -7.71 12.68 -10.10
C TYR A 308 -9.18 12.25 -10.33
N PRO A 309 -10.05 13.03 -11.02
CA PRO A 309 -11.41 12.58 -11.33
C PRO A 309 -11.48 11.28 -12.12
N SER A 310 -10.44 10.97 -12.92
CA SER A 310 -10.33 9.71 -13.67
C SER A 310 -9.80 8.52 -12.83
N GLU A 311 -9.24 8.79 -11.65
CA GLU A 311 -8.55 7.79 -10.82
C GLU A 311 -9.46 7.16 -9.75
N SER A 312 -10.49 6.43 -10.18
CA SER A 312 -11.47 5.79 -9.28
C SER A 312 -10.85 4.93 -8.17
N ASN A 313 -9.76 4.24 -8.47
CA ASN A 313 -9.05 3.41 -7.51
C ASN A 313 -8.32 4.26 -6.45
N LEU A 314 -7.64 5.33 -6.87
CA LEU A 314 -6.98 6.27 -5.97
C LEU A 314 -7.99 7.00 -5.08
N GLN A 315 -9.16 7.35 -5.61
CA GLN A 315 -10.28 7.92 -4.85
C GLN A 315 -10.68 6.99 -3.69
N MET A 316 -10.88 5.70 -3.98
CA MET A 316 -11.20 4.70 -2.95
C MET A 316 -10.08 4.55 -1.92
N ILE A 317 -8.82 4.59 -2.33
CA ILE A 317 -7.66 4.51 -1.42
C ILE A 317 -7.64 5.72 -0.47
N ILE A 318 -7.83 6.94 -0.99
CA ILE A 318 -7.81 8.18 -0.20
C ILE A 318 -8.95 8.19 0.82
N GLU A 319 -10.17 7.85 0.39
CA GLU A 319 -11.32 7.78 1.27
C GLU A 319 -11.17 6.67 2.30
N GLY A 320 -10.82 5.45 1.85
CA GLY A 320 -10.65 4.29 2.71
C GLY A 320 -9.59 4.48 3.78
N ARG A 321 -8.46 5.12 3.45
CA ARG A 321 -7.41 5.49 4.43
C ARG A 321 -7.94 6.44 5.49
N SER A 322 -8.68 7.47 5.07
CA SER A 322 -9.25 8.46 5.98
C SER A 322 -10.28 7.82 6.91
N GLU A 323 -11.17 7.00 6.34
CA GLU A 323 -12.23 6.30 7.07
C GLU A 323 -11.69 5.27 8.09
N VAL A 324 -10.68 4.47 7.72
CA VAL A 324 -10.02 3.53 8.65
C VAL A 324 -9.25 4.28 9.73
N GLY A 325 -8.65 5.43 9.40
CA GLY A 325 -7.99 6.30 10.37
C GLY A 325 -8.94 7.10 11.27
N GLY A 326 -10.25 7.10 11.01
CA GLY A 326 -11.19 8.00 11.67
C GLY A 326 -10.89 9.47 11.41
N ASN A 327 -10.22 9.76 10.30
CA ASN A 327 -9.84 11.10 9.88
C ASN A 327 -11.03 11.80 9.21
N PHE A 328 -11.27 13.05 9.58
CA PHE A 328 -12.15 13.90 8.77
C PHE A 328 -11.43 14.24 7.46
N LEU A 329 -11.92 13.70 6.34
CA LEU A 329 -11.41 14.04 5.01
C LEU A 329 -11.98 15.41 4.59
N ALA A 330 -11.18 16.46 4.78
CA ALA A 330 -11.54 17.84 4.44
C ALA A 330 -11.75 18.03 2.92
N GLY A 331 -11.21 17.14 2.11
CA GLY A 331 -11.42 17.09 0.67
C GLY A 331 -10.13 16.79 -0.08
N VAL A 332 -10.28 16.75 -1.41
CA VAL A 332 -9.20 16.61 -2.37
C VAL A 332 -9.33 17.77 -3.35
N ALA A 333 -8.28 18.57 -3.48
CA ALA A 333 -8.21 19.61 -4.49
C ALA A 333 -7.27 19.16 -5.61
N CYS A 334 -7.71 19.26 -6.86
CA CYS A 334 -6.98 18.85 -8.04
C CYS A 334 -6.94 19.95 -9.10
N ASP A 335 -5.97 19.88 -10.00
CA ASP A 335 -5.71 20.88 -11.03
C ASP A 335 -6.40 20.59 -12.38
N GLU A 336 -7.58 19.98 -12.36
CA GLU A 336 -8.27 19.53 -13.59
C GLU A 336 -9.49 20.35 -14.01
N ILE A 337 -10.17 20.99 -13.05
CA ILE A 337 -11.44 21.69 -13.29
C ILE A 337 -11.38 23.14 -12.81
N ASP A 338 -11.17 23.34 -11.50
CA ASP A 338 -11.10 24.66 -10.87
C ASP A 338 -10.20 24.59 -9.62
N PRO A 339 -8.86 24.55 -9.82
CA PRO A 339 -7.92 24.34 -8.73
C PRO A 339 -8.04 25.42 -7.64
N ASP A 340 -8.26 26.66 -8.04
CA ASP A 340 -8.36 27.78 -7.13
C ASP A 340 -9.50 27.61 -6.13
N THR A 341 -10.72 27.36 -6.63
CA THR A 341 -11.89 27.17 -5.78
C THR A 341 -11.79 25.89 -4.96
N GLU A 342 -11.22 24.81 -5.52
CA GLU A 342 -11.07 23.54 -4.79
C GLU A 342 -10.08 23.67 -3.62
N ILE A 343 -8.95 24.36 -3.82
CA ILE A 343 -7.96 24.64 -2.77
C ILE A 343 -8.58 25.50 -1.65
N ASP A 344 -9.35 26.52 -2.02
CA ASP A 344 -10.00 27.41 -1.04
C ASP A 344 -11.07 26.67 -0.23
N ARG A 345 -11.86 25.81 -0.88
CA ARG A 345 -12.85 24.94 -0.20
C ARG A 345 -12.18 23.93 0.73
N LEU A 346 -11.04 23.35 0.33
CA LEU A 346 -10.26 22.46 1.17
C LEU A 346 -9.80 23.18 2.44
N ALA A 347 -9.22 24.37 2.31
CA ALA A 347 -8.78 25.17 3.45
C ALA A 347 -9.94 25.55 4.39
N ALA A 348 -11.10 25.93 3.84
CA ALA A 348 -12.28 26.28 4.62
C ALA A 348 -12.87 25.08 5.40
N ARG A 349 -12.93 23.89 4.79
CA ARG A 349 -13.40 22.67 5.48
C ARG A 349 -12.42 22.21 6.55
N LEU A 350 -11.11 22.36 6.31
CA LEU A 350 -10.09 22.07 7.31
C LEU A 350 -10.24 22.98 8.53
N ASP A 351 -10.46 24.28 8.30
CA ASP A 351 -10.74 25.25 9.36
C ASP A 351 -11.96 24.88 10.19
N TYR A 352 -13.06 24.51 9.53
CA TYR A 352 -14.25 24.03 10.22
C TYR A 352 -13.95 22.82 11.12
N ALA A 353 -13.23 21.82 10.58
CA ALA A 353 -12.92 20.61 11.31
C ALA A 353 -12.05 20.85 12.56
N ILE A 354 -11.03 21.70 12.43
CA ILE A 354 -10.13 22.06 13.54
C ILE A 354 -10.89 22.87 14.59
N SER A 355 -11.58 23.94 14.19
CA SER A 355 -12.25 24.87 15.11
C SER A 355 -13.42 24.23 15.86
N HIS A 356 -14.14 23.29 15.24
CA HIS A 356 -15.29 22.62 15.84
C HIS A 356 -14.95 21.25 16.44
N LYS A 357 -13.70 20.79 16.30
CA LYS A 357 -13.28 19.42 16.68
C LYS A 357 -14.21 18.36 16.10
N TYR A 358 -14.60 18.56 14.84
CA TYR A 358 -15.62 17.74 14.19
C TYR A 358 -15.09 16.32 13.95
N ILE A 359 -15.93 15.32 14.26
CA ILE A 359 -15.65 13.91 14.05
C ILE A 359 -16.64 13.37 13.02
N GLN A 360 -16.13 12.94 11.87
CA GLN A 360 -16.94 12.32 10.82
C GLN A 360 -17.44 10.94 11.29
N PRO A 361 -18.75 10.64 11.18
CA PRO A 361 -19.24 9.29 11.32
C PRO A 361 -18.67 8.37 10.23
N ARG A 362 -18.26 7.16 10.63
CA ARG A 362 -17.65 6.19 9.71
C ARG A 362 -18.67 5.63 8.71
N ASN A 363 -18.24 5.46 7.47
CA ASN A 363 -19.00 4.79 6.43
C ASN A 363 -18.59 3.30 6.28
N PHE A 364 -19.02 2.64 5.20
CA PHE A 364 -18.71 1.24 4.92
C PHE A 364 -17.20 0.95 4.91
N TYR A 365 -16.40 1.83 4.31
CA TYR A 365 -14.95 1.70 4.22
C TYR A 365 -14.28 1.63 5.60
N GLY A 366 -14.69 2.53 6.50
CA GLY A 366 -14.17 2.58 7.87
C GLY A 366 -14.66 1.41 8.72
N VAL A 367 -15.96 1.08 8.64
CA VAL A 367 -16.56 -0.01 9.42
C VAL A 367 -16.01 -1.37 9.00
N GLY A 368 -15.98 -1.66 7.69
CA GLY A 368 -15.49 -2.93 7.14
C GLY A 368 -14.01 -3.13 7.41
N GLY A 369 -13.18 -2.12 7.08
CA GLY A 369 -11.74 -2.17 7.31
C GLY A 369 -11.37 -2.37 8.79
N MET A 370 -12.03 -1.63 9.69
CA MET A 370 -11.75 -1.75 11.12
C MET A 370 -12.21 -3.08 11.71
N LYS A 371 -13.26 -3.72 11.20
CA LYS A 371 -13.65 -5.08 11.63
C LYS A 371 -12.58 -6.12 11.30
N ILE A 372 -12.02 -6.06 10.09
CA ILE A 372 -10.91 -6.95 9.68
C ILE A 372 -9.71 -6.76 10.61
N PHE A 373 -9.28 -5.52 10.84
CA PHE A 373 -8.16 -5.23 11.74
C PHE A 373 -8.43 -5.61 13.18
N ARG A 374 -9.61 -5.28 13.72
CA ARG A 374 -10.03 -5.65 15.07
C ARG A 374 -9.92 -7.16 15.30
N ASP A 375 -10.45 -7.96 14.37
CA ASP A 375 -10.43 -9.41 14.48
C ASP A 375 -9.00 -9.96 14.34
N LEU A 376 -8.23 -9.41 13.39
CA LEU A 376 -6.83 -9.77 13.18
C LEU A 376 -5.97 -9.49 14.41
N ILE A 377 -6.00 -8.26 14.93
CA ILE A 377 -5.25 -7.87 16.13
C ILE A 377 -5.68 -8.72 17.32
N TRP A 378 -6.99 -8.99 17.48
CA TRP A 378 -7.44 -9.87 18.56
C TRP A 378 -6.78 -11.25 18.45
N LEU A 379 -6.79 -11.88 17.28
CA LEU A 379 -6.18 -13.19 17.06
C LEU A 379 -4.67 -13.15 17.28
N MET A 380 -4.00 -12.10 16.78
CA MET A 380 -2.56 -11.95 16.79
C MET A 380 -2.01 -11.21 18.02
N ARG A 381 -2.85 -10.91 19.03
CA ARG A 381 -2.52 -10.01 20.16
C ARG A 381 -1.26 -10.35 20.95
N GLY A 382 -0.84 -11.61 20.91
CA GLY A 382 0.42 -12.00 21.51
C GLY A 382 1.64 -11.57 20.70
N LEU A 383 1.60 -11.64 19.37
CA LEU A 383 2.63 -11.11 18.47
C LEU A 383 2.56 -9.57 18.40
N MET A 384 1.37 -9.04 18.14
CA MET A 384 1.09 -7.61 17.92
C MET A 384 0.77 -6.91 19.25
N LYS A 385 1.73 -6.96 20.20
CA LYS A 385 1.52 -6.48 21.57
C LYS A 385 1.28 -4.97 21.61
N ALA A 386 1.95 -4.21 20.75
CA ALA A 386 1.79 -2.76 20.68
C ALA A 386 0.39 -2.37 20.20
N ASP A 387 -0.12 -3.03 19.15
CA ASP A 387 -1.48 -2.86 18.67
C ASP A 387 -2.52 -3.29 19.72
N HIS A 388 -2.33 -4.43 20.37
CA HIS A 388 -3.28 -4.92 21.37
C HIS A 388 -3.48 -3.95 22.54
N ARG A 389 -2.38 -3.36 23.06
CA ARG A 389 -2.47 -2.36 24.13
C ARG A 389 -3.27 -1.15 23.68
N PHE A 390 -2.97 -0.64 22.50
CA PHE A 390 -3.67 0.50 21.91
C PHE A 390 -5.17 0.22 21.71
N TYR A 391 -5.52 -0.93 21.12
CA TYR A 391 -6.92 -1.31 20.86
C TYR A 391 -7.73 -1.46 22.15
N LYS A 392 -7.11 -1.95 23.24
CA LYS A 392 -7.76 -2.01 24.56
C LYS A 392 -8.00 -0.63 25.14
N GLU A 393 -6.99 0.24 25.13
CA GLU A 393 -7.05 1.59 25.67
C GLU A 393 -8.10 2.45 24.96
N HIS A 394 -8.28 2.25 23.65
CA HIS A 394 -9.20 3.03 22.83
C HIS A 394 -10.56 2.34 22.61
N GLY A 395 -10.86 1.25 23.32
CA GLY A 395 -12.16 0.58 23.26
C GLY A 395 -12.52 -0.02 21.89
N LEU A 396 -11.52 -0.41 21.07
CA LEU A 396 -11.72 -0.86 19.69
C LEU A 396 -12.20 -2.32 19.57
N TYR A 397 -12.37 -3.05 20.67
CA TYR A 397 -12.90 -4.42 20.68
C TYR A 397 -14.38 -4.45 21.07
N ASP A 398 -15.26 -4.66 20.10
CA ASP A 398 -16.72 -4.60 20.22
C ASP A 398 -17.42 -5.93 19.85
N PHE A 399 -16.76 -7.10 19.99
CA PHE A 399 -17.28 -8.42 19.57
C PHE A 399 -16.97 -9.59 20.53
N PRO A 400 -17.74 -10.71 20.50
CA PRO A 400 -17.54 -11.84 21.40
C PRO A 400 -16.28 -12.67 21.10
N GLN A 401 -15.54 -13.03 22.17
CA GLN A 401 -14.14 -13.46 22.14
C GLN A 401 -13.90 -15.00 22.08
N LYS A 402 -14.40 -15.71 21.06
CA LYS A 402 -14.46 -17.19 21.10
C LYS A 402 -13.20 -17.98 20.67
N LYS A 403 -12.14 -17.36 20.13
CA LYS A 403 -10.92 -18.07 19.64
C LYS A 403 -9.76 -18.10 20.67
N ARG A 404 -9.97 -18.73 21.84
CA ARG A 404 -9.01 -18.73 22.97
C ARG A 404 -7.69 -19.49 22.68
N ALA A 405 -7.72 -20.59 21.93
CA ALA A 405 -6.53 -21.39 21.62
C ALA A 405 -5.54 -20.65 20.70
N THR A 406 -6.03 -20.03 19.63
CA THR A 406 -5.23 -19.22 18.70
C THR A 406 -4.52 -18.08 19.43
N ALA A 407 -5.23 -17.43 20.35
CA ALA A 407 -4.66 -16.38 21.16
C ALA A 407 -3.49 -16.81 22.03
N LEU A 408 -3.63 -17.96 22.72
CA LEU A 408 -2.59 -18.52 23.57
C LEU A 408 -1.33 -18.83 22.75
N LYS A 409 -1.48 -19.42 21.56
CA LYS A 409 -0.38 -19.65 20.61
C LYS A 409 0.34 -18.35 20.26
N MET A 410 -0.41 -17.28 20.00
CA MET A 410 0.19 -15.98 19.66
C MET A 410 0.91 -15.35 20.84
N TYR A 411 0.46 -15.53 22.09
CA TYR A 411 1.19 -15.04 23.27
C TYR A 411 2.58 -15.67 23.38
N LEU A 412 2.68 -16.97 23.07
CA LEU A 412 3.95 -17.69 23.06
C LEU A 412 4.90 -17.13 21.98
N VAL A 413 4.42 -16.95 20.74
CA VAL A 413 5.19 -16.30 19.66
C VAL A 413 5.66 -14.90 20.08
N GLY A 414 4.76 -14.14 20.71
CA GLY A 414 5.05 -12.82 21.26
C GLY A 414 6.17 -12.78 22.29
N ALA A 415 6.16 -13.72 23.24
CA ALA A 415 7.19 -13.84 24.26
C ALA A 415 8.57 -14.12 23.65
N LEU A 416 8.62 -14.99 22.63
CA LEU A 416 9.86 -15.32 21.92
C LEU A 416 10.48 -14.08 21.23
N ILE A 417 9.67 -13.27 20.55
CA ILE A 417 10.14 -12.08 19.82
C ILE A 417 10.54 -10.92 20.75
N SER A 418 9.92 -10.84 21.93
CA SER A 418 10.19 -9.77 22.90
C SER A 418 11.51 -9.96 23.66
N SER A 419 12.08 -11.16 23.64
CA SER A 419 13.35 -11.47 24.32
C SER A 419 14.54 -11.30 23.37
N PRO A 420 15.49 -10.38 23.63
CA PRO A 420 16.65 -10.15 22.78
C PRO A 420 17.51 -11.41 22.57
N LYS A 421 17.69 -12.22 23.63
CA LYS A 421 18.47 -13.47 23.59
C LYS A 421 17.80 -14.54 22.71
N LEU A 422 16.47 -14.71 22.83
CA LEU A 422 15.73 -15.69 22.05
C LEU A 422 15.58 -15.24 20.59
N LYS A 423 15.32 -13.95 20.37
CA LYS A 423 15.25 -13.34 19.04
C LYS A 423 16.53 -13.55 18.22
N ALA A 424 17.70 -13.36 18.83
CA ALA A 424 18.99 -13.61 18.17
C ALA A 424 19.19 -15.09 17.81
N LYS A 425 18.71 -16.01 18.65
CA LYS A 425 18.81 -17.47 18.42
C LYS A 425 17.81 -17.98 17.37
N ILE A 426 16.70 -17.26 17.15
CA ILE A 426 15.63 -17.66 16.24
C ILE A 426 15.95 -17.27 14.78
N GLY A 427 16.54 -16.10 14.52
CA GLY A 427 16.95 -15.70 13.17
C GLY A 427 15.88 -15.95 12.10
N ASN A 428 16.24 -16.65 11.01
CA ASN A 428 15.33 -17.02 9.92
C ASN A 428 14.33 -18.14 10.27
N LYS A 429 14.50 -18.86 11.38
CA LYS A 429 13.60 -19.97 11.78
C LYS A 429 12.16 -19.53 11.98
N MET A 430 11.93 -18.26 12.30
CA MET A 430 10.57 -17.70 12.35
C MET A 430 9.92 -17.67 10.97
N ASN A 431 10.64 -17.20 9.95
CA ASN A 431 10.14 -17.18 8.57
C ASN A 431 9.92 -18.61 8.06
N GLU A 432 10.85 -19.53 8.36
CA GLU A 432 10.69 -20.97 8.05
C GLU A 432 9.44 -21.56 8.73
N GLY A 433 9.20 -21.24 10.00
CA GLY A 433 8.01 -21.66 10.74
C GLY A 433 6.71 -21.10 10.16
N MET A 434 6.73 -19.87 9.64
CA MET A 434 5.57 -19.29 8.96
C MET A 434 5.21 -20.05 7.67
N ILE A 435 6.19 -20.47 6.88
CA ILE A 435 5.96 -21.19 5.61
C ILE A 435 5.88 -22.72 5.76
N ALA A 436 6.27 -23.29 6.90
CA ALA A 436 6.31 -24.73 7.12
C ALA A 436 4.96 -25.46 6.88
N PRO A 437 3.79 -24.93 7.29
CA PRO A 437 2.51 -25.54 6.94
C PRO A 437 2.26 -25.58 5.43
N TYR A 438 2.62 -24.51 4.71
CA TYR A 438 2.46 -24.40 3.27
C TYR A 438 3.38 -25.38 2.54
N LYS A 439 4.64 -25.53 2.97
CA LYS A 439 5.58 -26.53 2.41
C LYS A 439 5.05 -27.97 2.45
N LYS A 440 4.16 -28.30 3.40
CA LYS A 440 3.52 -29.63 3.46
C LYS A 440 2.48 -29.81 2.36
N VAL A 441 1.75 -28.75 2.01
CA VAL A 441 0.75 -28.73 0.93
C VAL A 441 1.42 -28.72 -0.45
N LEU A 442 2.67 -28.25 -0.52
CA LEU A 442 3.48 -28.34 -1.73
C LEU A 442 3.98 -29.76 -2.02
N LYS A 443 3.81 -30.75 -1.13
CA LYS A 443 4.09 -32.15 -1.48
C LYS A 443 2.88 -32.72 -2.23
#